data_AF-A0A7K2QH92-F1
#
_entry.id   AF-A0A7K2QH92-F1
#
_cell.length_a   1.000
_cell.length_b   1.000
_cell.length_c   1.000
_cell.angle_alpha   90.00
_cell.angle_beta   90.00
_cell.angle_gamma   90.00
#
_symmetry.space_group_name_H-M   'P 1'
#
loop_
_entity.id
_entity.type
_entity.pdbx_description
1 polymer ?
#
loop_
_entity_poly.entity_id
_entity_poly.type
_entity_poly.pdbx_seq_one_letter_code
_entity_poly.pdbx_strand_id
1 'polypeptide(L)' 'LLALVVRLGAVLRGRRQAARALSLTLQFAGGTRWERTRRLPEASGHDEDLRTAAYRLLDAAGLQRARLTGMVL' A
#
# COMPACT_ATOMS: atom_id res chain seq x y z
N LEU A 1 2.67 -7.95 1.24
CA LEU A 1 1.59 -6.96 0.97
C LEU A 1 0.33 -7.23 1.78
N LEU A 2 -0.31 -8.40 1.65
CA LEU A 2 -1.58 -8.70 2.36
C LEU A 2 -1.50 -8.46 3.87
N ALA A 3 -0.46 -8.94 4.55
CA ALA A 3 -0.27 -8.73 5.98
C ALA A 3 -0.15 -7.23 6.36
N LEU A 4 0.48 -6.41 5.51
CA LEU A 4 0.58 -4.96 5.73
C LEU A 4 -0.79 -4.29 5.62
N VAL A 5 -1.59 -4.68 4.63
CA VAL A 5 -2.95 -4.16 4.42
C VAL A 5 -3.86 -4.53 5.59
N VAL A 6 -3.85 -5.80 6.02
CA VAL A 6 -4.64 -6.26 7.17
C VAL A 6 -4.25 -5.51 8.44
N ARG A 7 -2.94 -5.29 8.66
CA ARG A 7 -2.45 -4.51 9.80
C ARG A 7 -2.92 -3.06 9.75
N LEU A 8 -2.84 -2.42 8.58
CA LEU A 8 -3.30 -1.05 8.38
C LEU A 8 -4.81 -0.92 8.63
N GLY A 9 -5.61 -1.84 8.08
CA GLY A 9 -7.06 -1.88 8.31
C GLY A 9 -7.42 -2.08 9.78
N ALA A 10 -6.69 -2.95 10.50
CA ALA A 10 -6.86 -3.13 11.93
C ALA A 10 -6.55 -1.85 12.73
N VAL A 11 -5.49 -1.12 12.38
CA VAL A 11 -5.14 0.16 13.02
C VAL A 11 -6.21 1.23 12.75
N LEU A 12 -6.68 1.34 11.50
CA LEU A 12 -7.72 2.29 11.12
C LEU A 12 -9.04 2.01 11.86
N ARG A 13 -9.46 0.74 11.93
CA ARG A 13 -10.66 0.33 12.69
C ARG A 13 -10.52 0.60 14.18
N GLY A 14 -9.38 0.26 14.76
CA GLY A 14 -9.09 0.54 16.18
C GLY A 14 -9.18 2.03 16.51
N ARG A 15 -8.90 2.89 15.52
CA ARG A 15 -8.99 4.36 15.64
C ARG A 15 -10.32 4.95 15.15
N ARG A 16 -11.26 4.13 14.64
CA ARG A 16 -12.48 4.57 13.94
C ARG A 16 -12.18 5.60 12.82
N GLN A 17 -11.12 5.35 12.07
CA GLN A 17 -10.66 6.21 10.98
C GLN A 17 -10.85 5.54 9.63
N ALA A 18 -10.97 6.36 8.59
CA ALA A 18 -11.02 5.94 7.20
C ALA A 18 -9.87 6.60 6.44
N ALA A 19 -9.12 5.80 5.67
CA ALA A 19 -8.05 6.31 4.83
C ALA A 19 -8.64 7.00 3.60
N ARG A 20 -8.08 8.15 3.20
CA ARG A 20 -8.43 8.86 1.96
C ARG A 20 -7.42 8.64 0.84
N ALA A 21 -6.22 8.20 1.21
CA ALA A 21 -5.15 7.89 0.31
C ALA A 21 -4.31 6.76 0.88
N LEU A 22 -3.65 6.03 0.00
CA LEU A 22 -2.74 4.96 0.33
C LEU A 22 -1.39 5.25 -0.33
N SER A 23 -0.32 5.13 0.45
CA SER A 23 1.06 5.32 -0.03
C SER A 23 1.78 3.98 0.03
N LEU A 24 2.35 3.55 -1.08
CA LEU A 24 3.19 2.36 -1.13
C LEU A 24 4.62 2.79 -1.37
N THR A 25 5.49 2.42 -0.44
CA THR A 25 6.94 2.56 -0.59
C THR A 25 7.55 1.19 -0.82
N LEU A 26 8.36 1.07 -1.87
CA LEU A 26 9.14 -0.10 -2.23
C LEU A 26 10.63 0.22 -2.10
N GLN A 27 11.39 -0.71 -1.55
CA GLN A 27 12.85 -0.65 -1.50
C GLN A 27 13.42 -1.74 -2.40
N PHE A 28 14.37 -1.38 -3.25
CA PHE A 28 15.02 -2.29 -4.18
C PHE A 28 16.43 -2.66 -3.74
N ALA A 29 16.86 -3.86 -4.12
CA ALA A 29 18.27 -4.24 -4.05
C ALA A 29 19.04 -3.35 -5.02
N GLY A 30 19.86 -2.45 -4.48
CA GLY A 30 20.47 -1.34 -5.21
C GLY A 30 20.24 0.02 -4.54
N GLY A 31 19.43 0.08 -3.48
CA GLY A 31 19.23 1.28 -2.66
C GLY A 31 18.20 2.25 -3.22
N THR A 32 17.69 2.01 -4.43
CA THR A 32 16.60 2.80 -5.01
C THR A 32 15.31 2.58 -4.21
N ARG A 33 14.63 3.68 -3.93
CA ARG A 33 13.29 3.71 -3.34
C ARG A 33 12.29 4.14 -4.40
N TRP A 34 11.14 3.48 -4.45
CA TRP A 34 9.99 3.92 -5.22
C TRP A 34 8.84 4.18 -4.28
N GLU A 35 8.21 5.33 -4.44
CA GLU A 35 7.09 5.72 -3.61
C GLU A 35 5.99 6.23 -4.51
N ARG A 36 4.77 5.75 -4.28
CA ARG A 36 3.61 6.21 -4.99
C ARG A 36 2.41 6.26 -4.06
N THR A 37 1.70 7.38 -4.14
CA THR A 37 0.47 7.61 -3.40
C THR A 37 -0.72 7.61 -4.35
N ARG A 38 -1.80 6.95 -3.97
CA ARG A 38 -3.06 6.94 -4.69
C ARG A 38 -4.19 7.34 -3.76
N ARG A 39 -5.04 8.27 -4.20
CA ARG A 39 -6.28 8.61 -3.51
C ARG A 39 -7.31 7.50 -3.72
N LEU A 40 -8.03 7.18 -2.65
CA LEU A 40 -9.19 6.30 -2.71
C LEU A 40 -10.38 7.11 -3.26
N PRO A 41 -11.30 6.50 -4.04
CA PRO A 41 -12.48 7.19 -4.55
C PRO A 41 -13.37 7.68 -3.40
N GLU A 42 -13.44 6.90 -2.32
CA GLU A 42 -14.14 7.22 -1.09
C GLU A 42 -13.23 6.93 0.10
N ALA A 43 -13.44 7.65 1.22
CA ALA A 43 -12.67 7.40 2.42
C ALA A 43 -13.06 6.03 3.00
N SER A 44 -12.12 5.09 3.12
CA SER A 44 -12.42 3.73 3.58
C SER A 44 -11.43 3.19 4.60
N GLY A 45 -11.95 2.43 5.56
CA GLY A 45 -11.21 1.58 6.50
C GLY A 45 -11.44 0.08 6.26
N HIS A 46 -12.11 -0.28 5.15
CA HIS A 46 -12.39 -1.67 4.79
C HIS A 46 -11.16 -2.34 4.16
N ASP A 47 -10.90 -3.57 4.58
CA ASP A 47 -9.71 -4.31 4.15
C ASP A 47 -9.71 -4.53 2.63
N GLU A 48 -10.88 -4.69 2.02
CA GLU A 48 -11.03 -4.91 0.57
C GLU A 48 -10.60 -3.68 -0.26
N ASP A 49 -11.00 -2.48 0.16
CA ASP A 49 -10.67 -1.24 -0.55
C ASP A 49 -9.17 -0.94 -0.46
N LEU A 50 -8.60 -1.12 0.75
CA LEU A 50 -7.17 -0.96 0.99
C LEU A 50 -6.36 -1.98 0.20
N ARG A 51 -6.83 -3.23 0.15
CA ARG A 51 -6.20 -4.32 -0.62
C ARG A 51 -6.19 -4.00 -2.11
N THR A 52 -7.34 -3.60 -2.66
CA THR A 52 -7.47 -3.25 -4.07
C THR A 52 -6.57 -2.07 -4.44
N ALA A 53 -6.51 -1.03 -3.61
CA ALA A 53 -5.62 0.10 -3.83
C ALA A 53 -4.13 -0.29 -3.74
N ALA A 54 -3.76 -1.14 -2.78
CA ALA A 54 -2.39 -1.62 -2.62
C ALA A 54 -1.93 -2.45 -3.83
N TYR A 55 -2.78 -3.33 -4.36
CA TYR A 55 -2.46 -4.09 -5.57
C TYR A 55 -2.31 -3.19 -6.79
N ARG A 56 -3.20 -2.20 -6.98
CA ARG A 56 -3.06 -1.23 -8.07
C ARG A 56 -1.77 -0.42 -7.99
N LEU A 57 -1.32 -0.08 -6.77
CA LEU A 57 -0.03 0.58 -6.58
C LEU A 57 1.13 -0.36 -6.91
N LEU A 58 1.05 -1.63 -6.52
CA LEU A 58 2.06 -2.64 -6.84
C LEU A 58 2.16 -2.88 -8.35
N ASP A 59 1.03 -3.01 -9.04
CA ASP A 59 0.98 -3.15 -10.51
C ASP A 59 1.62 -1.95 -11.20
N ALA A 60 1.32 -0.74 -10.70
CA ALA A 60 1.86 0.51 -11.23
C ALA A 60 3.37 0.68 -10.98
N ALA A 61 3.99 -0.16 -10.14
CA ALA A 61 5.44 -0.21 -9.97
C ALA A 61 6.14 -0.96 -11.11
N GLY A 62 5.41 -1.73 -11.93
CA GLY A 62 5.94 -2.32 -13.16
C GLY A 62 7.18 -3.20 -12.93
N LEU A 63 7.12 -4.09 -11.93
CA LEU A 63 8.25 -4.88 -11.45
C LEU A 63 8.68 -5.96 -12.44
N GLN A 64 9.29 -5.57 -13.56
CA GLN A 64 9.66 -6.52 -14.62
C GLN A 64 10.96 -7.28 -14.31
N ARG A 65 11.82 -6.75 -13.42
CA ARG A 65 13.12 -7.36 -13.08
C ARG A 65 13.73 -6.84 -11.77
N ALA A 66 12.96 -6.14 -10.97
CA ALA A 66 13.46 -5.48 -9.77
C ALA A 66 13.38 -6.41 -8.56
N ARG A 67 14.51 -6.60 -7.87
CA ARG A 67 14.54 -7.36 -6.62
C ARG A 67 14.13 -6.45 -5.47
N LEU A 68 13.02 -6.75 -4.83
CA LEU A 68 12.55 -6.02 -3.66
C LEU A 68 13.25 -6.51 -2.40
N THR A 69 13.64 -5.55 -1.55
CA THR A 69 14.22 -5.79 -0.23
C THR A 69 13.29 -5.35 0.89
N GLY A 70 12.31 -4.48 0.60
CA GLY A 70 11.36 -4.01 1.61
C GLY A 70 10.11 -3.37 1.00
N MET A 71 9.04 -3.34 1.80
CA MET A 71 7.77 -2.68 1.48
C MET A 71 7.23 -1.99 2.73
N VAL A 72 6.67 -0.79 2.56
CA VAL A 72 6.02 -0.02 3.63
C VAL A 72 4.69 0.55 3.12
N LEU A 73 3.70 0.56 4.00
CA LEU A 73 2.30 0.93 3.78
C LEU A 73 1.79 1.80 4.92
#